data_AF-A0A969B2W4-F1
#
_entry.id   AF-A0A969B2W4-F1
#
_cell.length_a   1.000
_cell.length_b   1.000
_cell.length_c   1.000
_cell.angle_alpha   90.00
_cell.angle_beta   90.00
_cell.angle_gamma   90.00
#
_symmetry.space_group_name_H-M   'P 1'
#
loop_
_entity.id
_entity.type
_entity.pdbx_description
1 polymer ?
#
loop_
_entity_poly.entity_id
_entity_poly.type
_entity_poly.pdbx_seq_one_letter_code
_entity_poly.pdbx_strand_id
1 'polypeptide(L)'
;MVWGFCGVLMATGLRLASLGIAALILILVGYFTQALPQLGENWLPQSFWEGMIAFMPLMILGWFVPLARWCRSRWLFGLAGLALAPTVALNVLFLTGEVPDWLGAALALFLPVALLWSYDAQAWRLTRRWTAGRDASQEPGSRRGDRFQPIARALALVGLALSLYIISFRGFWAQPWSGGSFSAEPAHWIWLLDELLLLIWAKLGWLHLLRRGASLGGGLRLGANVFSGGQVFSGGQAFSGRKRRALNSGLVALLIVLPVVLILWTGLVGELPIVASWMVNVLLALLAIGLIRDGLALGLRPYFWFGMALLVVEILTRTFEYDAGLTLKALVFALCGLAVLAAGVWFERQYKARLVAA
;
A
#
# COMPACT_ATOMS: atom_id res chain seq x y z
N MET A 1 9.14 -7.34 23.88
CA MET A 1 10.32 -6.69 23.27
C MET A 1 11.58 -7.56 23.40
N VAL A 2 12.21 -7.64 24.58
CA VAL A 2 13.49 -8.37 24.80
C VAL A 2 13.47 -9.80 24.27
N TRP A 3 12.45 -10.57 24.65
CA TRP A 3 12.25 -11.95 24.19
C TRP A 3 12.16 -12.09 22.67
N GLY A 4 11.47 -11.14 22.02
CA GLY A 4 11.36 -11.13 20.57
C GLY A 4 12.68 -10.78 19.88
N PHE A 5 13.50 -9.89 20.47
CA PHE A 5 14.85 -9.59 19.97
C PHE A 5 15.77 -10.82 20.06
N CYS A 6 15.77 -11.54 21.18
CA CYS A 6 16.47 -12.83 21.30
C CYS A 6 15.99 -13.83 20.24
N GLY A 7 14.69 -13.87 19.98
CA GLY A 7 14.12 -14.66 18.89
C GLY A 7 14.67 -14.28 17.52
N VAL A 8 14.81 -12.99 17.20
CA VAL A 8 15.43 -12.56 15.93
C VAL A 8 16.86 -13.05 15.83
N LEU A 9 17.67 -12.88 16.88
CA LEU A 9 19.06 -13.35 16.90
C LEU A 9 19.16 -14.87 16.68
N MET A 10 18.35 -15.64 17.40
CA MET A 10 18.32 -17.10 17.24
C MET A 10 17.81 -17.52 15.85
N ALA A 11 16.83 -16.79 15.27
CA ALA A 11 16.36 -17.03 13.91
C ALA A 11 17.44 -16.78 12.87
N THR A 12 18.29 -15.75 13.06
CA THR A 12 19.42 -15.49 12.15
C THR A 12 20.45 -16.61 12.20
N GLY A 13 20.73 -17.16 13.38
CA GLY A 13 21.67 -18.27 13.57
C GLY A 13 21.17 -19.58 12.97
N LEU A 14 19.94 -19.98 13.31
CA LEU A 14 19.37 -21.28 12.92
C LEU A 14 18.68 -21.27 11.55
N ARG A 15 18.44 -20.08 10.97
CA ARG A 15 17.71 -19.88 9.71
C ARG A 15 16.27 -20.44 9.71
N LEU A 16 15.64 -20.52 10.88
CA LEU A 16 14.29 -21.05 11.06
C LEU A 16 13.22 -19.97 10.87
N ALA A 17 12.34 -20.16 9.89
CA ALA A 17 11.28 -19.20 9.56
C ALA A 17 10.20 -19.09 10.64
N SER A 18 9.82 -20.20 11.29
CA SER A 18 8.80 -20.21 12.36
C SER A 18 9.22 -19.35 13.54
N LEU A 19 10.49 -19.42 13.93
CA LEU A 19 11.06 -18.65 15.02
C LEU A 19 11.14 -17.16 14.68
N GLY A 20 11.46 -16.82 13.43
CA GLY A 20 11.37 -15.43 12.94
C GLY A 20 9.94 -14.88 12.95
N ILE A 21 8.93 -15.70 12.62
CA ILE A 21 7.51 -15.30 12.68
C ILE A 21 7.09 -15.07 14.14
N ALA A 22 7.42 -15.99 15.05
CA ALA A 22 7.12 -15.84 16.47
C ALA A 22 7.80 -14.59 17.07
N ALA A 23 9.05 -14.34 16.71
CA ALA A 23 9.80 -13.16 17.12
C ALA A 23 9.13 -11.85 16.66
N LEU A 24 8.70 -11.80 15.39
CA LEU A 24 7.96 -10.66 14.85
C LEU A 24 6.67 -10.42 15.65
N ILE A 25 5.88 -11.47 15.89
CA ILE A 25 4.63 -11.34 16.65
C ILE A 25 4.90 -10.84 18.08
N LEU A 26 5.89 -11.37 18.78
CA LEU A 26 6.24 -10.93 20.14
C LEU A 26 6.74 -9.48 20.19
N ILE A 27 7.47 -9.04 19.16
CA ILE A 27 7.88 -7.63 19.05
C ILE A 27 6.67 -6.75 18.81
N LEU A 28 5.78 -7.11 17.88
CA LEU A 28 4.57 -6.34 17.59
C LEU A 28 3.64 -6.26 18.80
N VAL A 29 3.36 -7.37 19.47
CA VAL A 29 2.56 -7.36 20.70
C VAL A 29 3.20 -6.43 21.73
N GLY A 30 4.51 -6.58 21.98
CA GLY A 30 5.22 -5.71 22.92
C GLY A 30 5.25 -4.23 22.52
N TYR A 31 5.14 -3.93 21.23
CA TYR A 31 5.08 -2.56 20.70
C TYR A 31 3.72 -1.97 20.98
N PHE A 32 2.64 -2.62 20.51
CA PHE A 32 1.28 -2.11 20.71
C PHE A 32 0.89 -2.02 22.19
N THR A 33 1.35 -2.94 23.04
CA THR A 33 1.08 -2.87 24.48
C THR A 33 1.73 -1.68 25.17
N GLN A 34 2.86 -1.19 24.66
CA GLN A 34 3.57 -0.04 25.23
C GLN A 34 3.16 1.26 24.55
N ALA A 35 3.12 1.28 23.22
CA ALA A 35 2.84 2.47 22.44
C ALA A 35 1.40 2.97 22.61
N LEU A 36 0.38 2.09 22.61
CA LEU A 36 -1.02 2.54 22.63
C LEU A 36 -1.39 3.35 23.89
N PRO A 37 -1.01 2.95 25.12
CA PRO A 37 -1.28 3.75 26.32
C PRO A 37 -0.60 5.13 26.34
N GLN A 38 0.48 5.31 25.58
CA GLN A 38 1.30 6.52 25.57
C GLN A 38 0.83 7.55 24.53
N LEU A 39 -0.21 7.24 23.76
CA LEU A 39 -0.76 8.14 22.75
C LEU A 39 -1.28 9.43 23.39
N GLY A 40 -0.73 10.56 22.93
CA GLY A 40 -1.08 11.89 23.45
C GLY A 40 -0.26 12.35 24.65
N GLU A 41 0.69 11.55 25.11
CA GLU A 41 1.69 11.96 26.10
C GLU A 41 3.02 12.33 25.40
N ASN A 42 3.74 13.33 25.92
CA ASN A 42 5.07 13.71 25.44
C ASN A 42 6.10 12.66 25.92
N TRP A 43 6.04 11.47 25.33
CA TRP A 43 6.86 10.34 25.72
C TRP A 43 8.20 10.38 24.98
N LEU A 44 9.27 10.52 25.76
CA LEU A 44 10.64 10.50 25.26
C LEU A 44 11.31 9.18 25.60
N PRO A 45 12.01 8.56 24.64
CA PRO A 45 12.77 7.36 24.92
C PRO A 45 13.97 7.69 25.82
N GLN A 46 13.89 7.27 27.09
CA GLN A 46 14.96 7.41 28.07
C GLN A 46 15.88 6.19 28.08
N SER A 47 15.35 5.03 27.69
CA SER A 47 16.13 3.80 27.60
C SER A 47 16.31 3.32 26.16
N PHE A 48 17.32 2.46 25.96
CA PHE A 48 17.57 1.82 24.66
C PHE A 48 16.33 1.09 24.11
N TRP A 49 15.56 0.41 24.97
CA TRP A 49 14.36 -0.32 24.57
C TRP A 49 13.24 0.58 24.08
N GLU A 50 13.14 1.76 24.66
CA GLU A 50 12.19 2.79 24.24
C GLU A 50 12.63 3.43 22.93
N GLY A 51 13.94 3.63 22.74
CA GLY A 51 14.49 4.03 21.44
C GLY A 51 14.16 3.02 20.33
N MET A 52 14.17 1.71 20.63
CA MET A 52 13.75 0.69 19.66
C MET A 52 12.28 0.85 19.26
N ILE A 53 11.40 1.27 20.18
CA ILE A 53 9.97 1.54 19.89
C ILE A 53 9.86 2.69 18.89
N ALA A 54 10.64 3.76 19.07
CA ALA A 54 10.64 4.90 18.15
C ALA A 54 11.05 4.51 16.72
N PHE A 55 12.00 3.59 16.57
CA PHE A 55 12.49 3.15 15.25
C PHE A 55 11.85 1.84 14.73
N MET A 56 10.65 1.48 15.22
CA MET A 56 10.01 0.20 14.87
C MET A 56 9.79 -0.01 13.36
N PRO A 57 9.27 0.96 12.59
CA PRO A 57 9.11 0.80 11.15
C PRO A 57 10.45 0.51 10.43
N LEU A 58 11.51 1.23 10.78
CA LEU A 58 12.85 0.97 10.26
C LEU A 58 13.39 -0.38 10.71
N MET A 59 13.13 -0.81 11.94
CA MET A 59 13.52 -2.14 12.40
C MET A 59 12.83 -3.25 11.60
N ILE A 60 11.53 -3.09 11.28
CA ILE A 60 10.80 -4.05 10.45
C ILE A 60 11.46 -4.14 9.06
N LEU A 61 11.78 -2.99 8.45
CA LEU A 61 12.43 -2.95 7.15
C LEU A 61 13.89 -3.45 7.19
N GLY A 62 14.63 -3.12 8.23
CA GLY A 62 16.06 -3.36 8.38
C GLY A 62 16.41 -4.77 8.84
N TRP A 63 15.62 -5.35 9.75
CA TRP A 63 15.86 -6.71 10.26
C TRP A 63 14.98 -7.75 9.59
N PHE A 64 13.67 -7.55 9.53
CA PHE A 64 12.75 -8.62 9.13
C PHE A 64 12.71 -8.84 7.61
N VAL A 65 12.92 -7.81 6.79
CA VAL A 65 12.99 -7.98 5.33
C VAL A 65 14.25 -8.78 4.91
N PRO A 66 15.47 -8.47 5.40
CA PRO A 66 16.63 -9.33 5.14
C PRO A 66 16.48 -10.73 5.74
N LEU A 67 15.94 -10.85 6.96
CA LEU A 67 15.70 -12.15 7.59
C LEU A 67 14.75 -13.01 6.76
N ALA A 68 13.67 -12.45 6.22
CA ALA A 68 12.73 -13.17 5.36
C ALA A 68 13.40 -13.71 4.09
N ARG A 69 14.37 -12.97 3.53
CA ARG A 69 15.19 -13.47 2.41
C ARG A 69 16.13 -14.57 2.85
N TRP A 70 16.76 -14.42 4.01
CA TRP A 70 17.69 -15.40 4.56
C TRP A 70 17.01 -16.74 4.84
N CYS A 71 15.84 -16.69 5.49
CA CYS A 71 14.98 -17.85 5.76
C CYS A 71 14.17 -18.30 4.53
N ARG A 72 14.23 -17.57 3.42
CA ARG A 72 13.46 -17.81 2.18
C ARG A 72 11.94 -17.93 2.41
N SER A 73 11.40 -17.24 3.41
CA SER A 73 10.00 -17.37 3.84
C SER A 73 9.12 -16.25 3.29
N ARG A 74 8.08 -16.63 2.53
CA ARG A 74 7.07 -15.70 2.00
C ARG A 74 6.16 -15.14 3.08
N TRP A 75 5.82 -15.96 4.07
CA TRP A 75 4.96 -15.57 5.18
C TRP A 75 5.61 -14.53 6.08
N LEU A 76 6.90 -14.71 6.40
CA LEU A 76 7.63 -13.74 7.21
C LEU A 76 7.72 -12.38 6.51
N PHE A 77 8.01 -12.38 5.20
CA PHE A 77 8.01 -11.15 4.40
C PHE A 77 6.62 -10.49 4.36
N GLY A 78 5.57 -11.29 4.17
CA GLY A 78 4.19 -10.82 4.13
C GLY A 78 3.75 -10.19 5.45
N LEU A 79 4.03 -10.84 6.58
CA LEU A 79 3.72 -10.34 7.91
C LEU A 79 4.51 -9.08 8.26
N ALA A 80 5.79 -9.01 7.90
CA ALA A 80 6.59 -7.80 8.09
C ALA A 80 6.02 -6.63 7.27
N GLY A 81 5.65 -6.87 6.01
CA GLY A 81 5.00 -5.85 5.18
C GLY A 81 3.63 -5.40 5.71
N LEU A 82 2.85 -6.34 6.25
CA LEU A 82 1.55 -6.04 6.88
C LEU A 82 1.72 -5.21 8.16
N ALA A 83 2.75 -5.51 8.96
CA ALA A 83 3.05 -4.82 10.20
C ALA A 83 3.57 -3.39 9.99
N LEU A 84 4.21 -3.11 8.85
CA LEU A 84 4.78 -1.80 8.53
C LEU A 84 3.74 -0.67 8.57
N ALA A 85 2.53 -0.92 8.06
CA ALA A 85 1.51 0.13 7.96
C ALA A 85 1.03 0.64 9.35
N PRO A 86 0.58 -0.22 10.28
CA PRO A 86 0.15 0.27 11.59
C PRO A 86 1.30 0.82 12.44
N THR A 87 2.55 0.34 12.27
CA THR A 87 3.69 0.92 13.00
C THR A 87 4.04 2.33 12.50
N VAL A 88 4.00 2.57 11.19
CA VAL A 88 4.20 3.93 10.65
C VAL A 88 3.05 4.85 11.08
N ALA A 89 1.80 4.35 11.05
CA ALA A 89 0.66 5.15 11.47
C ALA A 89 0.75 5.56 12.94
N LEU A 90 1.15 4.66 13.84
CA LEU A 90 1.34 4.98 15.25
C LEU A 90 2.50 5.94 15.49
N ASN A 91 3.65 5.74 14.86
CA ASN A 91 4.77 6.67 14.99
C ASN A 91 4.39 8.09 14.54
N VAL A 92 3.64 8.21 13.45
CA VAL A 92 3.14 9.52 12.99
C VAL A 92 2.11 10.11 13.96
N LEU A 93 1.31 9.28 14.65
CA LEU A 93 0.41 9.76 15.70
C LEU A 93 1.18 10.32 16.90
N PHE A 94 2.38 9.82 17.22
CA PHE A 94 3.26 10.44 18.23
C PHE A 94 3.84 11.79 17.81
N LEU A 95 3.78 12.13 16.52
CA LEU A 95 4.16 13.45 16.01
C LEU A 95 2.99 14.45 16.02
N THR A 96 1.80 14.04 16.50
CA THR A 96 0.66 14.96 16.61
C THR A 96 1.01 16.14 17.52
N GLY A 97 0.71 17.36 17.07
CA GLY A 97 1.12 18.60 17.74
C GLY A 97 2.45 19.18 17.24
N GLU A 98 3.40 18.35 16.81
CA GLU A 98 4.71 18.80 16.29
C GLU A 98 4.70 18.96 14.75
N VAL A 99 3.90 18.14 14.06
CA VAL A 99 3.64 18.28 12.63
C VAL A 99 2.16 18.57 12.38
N PRO A 100 1.81 19.29 11.30
CA PRO A 100 0.42 19.48 10.94
C PRO A 100 -0.29 18.13 10.71
N ASP A 101 -1.52 17.99 11.22
CA ASP A 101 -2.28 16.73 11.17
C ASP A 101 -2.45 16.20 9.73
N TRP A 102 -2.61 17.11 8.77
CA TRP A 102 -2.74 16.77 7.35
C TRP A 102 -1.47 16.11 6.80
N LEU A 103 -0.30 16.56 7.23
CA LEU A 103 0.97 15.97 6.81
C LEU A 103 1.12 14.59 7.43
N GLY A 104 0.80 14.49 8.73
CA GLY A 104 0.77 13.21 9.44
C GLY A 104 -0.15 12.20 8.76
N ALA A 105 -1.40 12.56 8.49
CA ALA A 105 -2.35 11.67 7.83
C ALA A 105 -1.86 11.20 6.45
N ALA A 106 -1.29 12.10 5.64
CA ALA A 106 -0.72 11.74 4.34
C ALA A 106 0.44 10.74 4.47
N LEU A 107 1.35 10.95 5.43
CA LEU A 107 2.47 10.05 5.69
C LEU A 107 1.99 8.68 6.21
N ALA A 108 1.14 8.67 7.23
CA ALA A 108 0.61 7.44 7.82
C ALA A 108 -0.09 6.54 6.79
N LEU A 109 -0.90 7.12 5.91
CA LEU A 109 -1.74 6.36 4.97
C LEU A 109 -1.00 5.94 3.70
N PHE A 110 -0.10 6.76 3.17
CA PHE A 110 0.48 6.53 1.84
C PHE A 110 1.96 6.14 1.85
N LEU A 111 2.72 6.44 2.92
CA LEU A 111 4.13 6.07 2.99
C LEU A 111 4.35 4.54 2.99
N PRO A 112 3.63 3.73 3.79
CA PRO A 112 3.78 2.28 3.76
C PRO A 112 3.43 1.68 2.40
N VAL A 113 2.37 2.21 1.77
CA VAL A 113 1.91 1.81 0.42
C VAL A 113 2.98 2.11 -0.63
N ALA A 114 3.54 3.32 -0.60
CA ALA A 114 4.59 3.74 -1.50
C ALA A 114 5.86 2.89 -1.35
N LEU A 115 6.25 2.58 -0.11
CA LEU A 115 7.39 1.71 0.19
C LEU A 115 7.18 0.30 -0.36
N LEU A 116 6.05 -0.32 -0.05
CA LEU A 116 5.71 -1.67 -0.50
C LEU A 116 5.64 -1.77 -2.04
N TRP A 117 5.08 -0.77 -2.71
CA TRP A 117 5.01 -0.76 -4.17
C TRP A 117 6.38 -0.56 -4.83
N SER A 118 7.19 0.33 -4.26
CA SER A 118 8.54 0.62 -4.74
C SER A 118 9.54 -0.52 -4.52
N TYR A 119 9.16 -1.54 -3.73
CA TYR A 119 10.02 -2.67 -3.42
C TYR A 119 10.54 -3.39 -4.67
N ASP A 120 11.86 -3.43 -4.77
CA ASP A 120 12.60 -4.19 -5.77
C ASP A 120 13.82 -4.84 -5.13
N ALA A 121 13.96 -6.16 -5.26
CA ALA A 121 15.14 -6.87 -4.79
C ALA A 121 16.45 -6.40 -5.44
N GLN A 122 16.38 -5.77 -6.60
CA GLN A 122 17.55 -5.26 -7.28
C GLN A 122 18.01 -3.89 -6.76
N ALA A 123 17.18 -3.14 -6.03
CA ALA A 123 17.62 -1.89 -5.37
C ALA A 123 18.76 -2.17 -4.38
N TRP A 124 18.71 -3.33 -3.71
CA TRP A 124 19.76 -3.84 -2.81
C TRP A 124 21.05 -4.30 -3.53
N ARG A 125 21.08 -4.30 -4.88
CA ARG A 125 22.31 -4.55 -5.65
C ARG A 125 23.12 -3.27 -5.88
N LEU A 126 22.52 -2.08 -5.72
CA LEU A 126 23.30 -0.84 -5.83
C LEU A 126 24.36 -0.75 -4.74
N THR A 127 24.05 -1.18 -3.51
CA THR A 127 25.03 -1.29 -2.42
C THR A 127 26.17 -2.24 -2.77
N ARG A 128 25.92 -3.32 -3.52
CA ARG A 128 27.01 -4.20 -4.02
C ARG A 128 27.85 -3.57 -5.11
N ARG A 129 27.33 -2.62 -5.89
CA ARG A 129 28.12 -1.88 -6.90
C ARG A 129 29.11 -0.91 -6.26
N TRP A 130 28.82 -0.42 -5.06
CA TRP A 130 29.73 0.45 -4.31
C TRP A 130 30.86 -0.32 -3.63
N THR A 131 30.65 -1.59 -3.27
CA THR A 131 31.67 -2.45 -2.64
C THR A 131 32.39 -3.39 -3.61
N ALA A 132 31.78 -3.75 -4.74
CA ALA A 132 32.42 -4.56 -5.76
C ALA A 132 33.15 -3.65 -6.74
N GLY A 133 34.43 -3.38 -6.42
CA GLY A 133 35.38 -2.87 -7.40
C GLY A 133 35.41 -3.78 -8.63
N ARG A 134 35.23 -3.15 -9.79
CA ARG A 134 35.73 -3.46 -11.14
C ARG A 134 35.60 -4.86 -11.78
N ASP A 135 35.26 -5.94 -11.07
CA ASP A 135 35.31 -7.31 -11.65
C ASP A 135 33.94 -8.03 -11.66
N ALA A 136 32.86 -7.32 -12.00
CA ALA A 136 31.52 -7.91 -12.16
C ALA A 136 31.06 -7.94 -13.62
N SER A 137 31.95 -8.39 -14.52
CA SER A 137 31.57 -8.91 -15.83
C SER A 137 31.07 -10.35 -15.66
N GLN A 138 29.87 -10.63 -16.20
CA GLN A 138 29.23 -11.96 -16.33
C GLN A 138 28.64 -12.61 -15.06
N GLU A 139 27.36 -12.31 -14.80
CA GLU A 139 26.37 -13.39 -14.64
C GLU A 139 25.10 -13.04 -15.43
N PRO A 140 25.01 -13.43 -16.71
CA PRO A 140 23.79 -13.34 -17.50
C PRO A 140 22.91 -14.56 -17.19
N GLY A 141 22.36 -14.66 -15.96
CA GLY A 141 21.73 -15.91 -15.52
C GLY A 141 20.52 -15.86 -14.59
N SER A 142 20.14 -14.71 -14.00
CA SER A 142 19.01 -14.68 -13.05
C SER A 142 17.91 -13.71 -13.45
N ARG A 143 17.23 -14.04 -14.55
CA ARG A 143 15.83 -13.62 -14.84
C ARG A 143 14.82 -14.40 -13.99
N ARG A 144 15.19 -14.94 -12.82
CA ARG A 144 14.19 -15.45 -11.87
C ARG A 144 13.55 -14.24 -11.20
N GLY A 145 12.35 -13.90 -11.65
CA GLY A 145 11.53 -12.85 -11.02
C GLY A 145 11.51 -13.04 -9.51
N ASP A 146 11.79 -11.97 -8.78
CA ASP A 146 11.88 -12.02 -7.33
C ASP A 146 10.55 -12.51 -6.74
N ARG A 147 10.63 -13.54 -5.89
CA ARG A 147 9.44 -14.21 -5.32
C ARG A 147 8.70 -13.30 -4.33
N PHE A 148 9.35 -12.28 -3.80
CA PHE A 148 8.79 -11.36 -2.79
C PHE A 148 8.09 -10.15 -3.41
N GLN A 149 8.54 -9.69 -4.57
CA GLN A 149 7.92 -8.56 -5.28
C GLN A 149 6.40 -8.71 -5.53
N PRO A 150 5.85 -9.86 -5.96
CA PRO A 150 4.40 -9.98 -6.12
C PRO A 150 3.65 -9.87 -4.79
N ILE A 151 4.25 -10.29 -3.68
CA ILE A 151 3.67 -10.19 -2.34
C ILE A 151 3.65 -8.72 -1.90
N ALA A 152 4.79 -8.01 -2.06
CA ALA A 152 4.88 -6.59 -1.73
C ALA A 152 3.85 -5.76 -2.50
N ARG A 153 3.70 -6.02 -3.81
CA ARG A 153 2.72 -5.33 -4.65
C ARG A 153 1.27 -5.67 -4.28
N ALA A 154 0.99 -6.93 -3.91
CA ALA A 154 -0.34 -7.30 -3.45
C ALA A 154 -0.69 -6.58 -2.14
N LEU A 155 0.24 -6.56 -1.17
CA LEU A 155 0.07 -5.82 0.09
C LEU A 155 -0.07 -4.32 -0.14
N ALA A 156 0.70 -3.74 -1.07
CA ALA A 156 0.57 -2.33 -1.44
C ALA A 156 -0.81 -2.01 -2.03
N LEU A 157 -1.38 -2.90 -2.86
CA LEU A 157 -2.73 -2.71 -3.41
C LEU A 157 -3.81 -2.83 -2.34
N VAL A 158 -3.67 -3.76 -1.40
CA VAL A 158 -4.58 -3.88 -0.25
C VAL A 158 -4.47 -2.64 0.64
N GLY A 159 -3.26 -2.21 0.97
CA GLY A 159 -3.02 -0.99 1.74
C GLY A 159 -3.57 0.25 1.04
N LEU A 160 -3.35 0.39 -0.27
CA LEU A 160 -3.89 1.49 -1.06
C LEU A 160 -5.43 1.49 -1.06
N ALA A 161 -6.06 0.31 -1.24
CA ALA A 161 -7.51 0.19 -1.19
C ALA A 161 -8.07 0.59 0.19
N LEU A 162 -7.45 0.13 1.27
CA LEU A 162 -7.84 0.49 2.63
C LEU A 162 -7.64 1.98 2.91
N SER A 163 -6.49 2.55 2.53
CA SER A 163 -6.21 3.98 2.67
C SER A 163 -7.24 4.82 1.91
N LEU A 164 -7.47 4.53 0.62
CA LEU A 164 -8.48 5.20 -0.19
C LEU A 164 -9.88 5.05 0.39
N TYR A 165 -10.23 3.87 0.91
CA TYR A 165 -11.52 3.63 1.55
C TYR A 165 -11.70 4.49 2.81
N ILE A 166 -10.70 4.55 3.69
CA ILE A 166 -10.76 5.37 4.92
C ILE A 166 -10.96 6.85 4.58
N ILE A 167 -10.24 7.37 3.58
CA ILE A 167 -10.36 8.78 3.18
C ILE A 167 -11.53 9.02 2.21
N SER A 168 -12.30 8.01 1.83
CA SER A 168 -13.43 8.19 0.90
C SER A 168 -14.63 8.85 1.56
N PHE A 169 -14.74 8.74 2.88
CA PHE A 169 -15.86 9.27 3.67
C PHE A 169 -15.85 10.79 3.74
N ARG A 170 -17.03 11.41 3.68
CA ARG A 170 -17.15 12.88 3.84
C ARG A 170 -16.64 13.33 5.21
N GLY A 171 -16.86 12.52 6.25
CA GLY A 171 -16.44 12.82 7.62
C GLY A 171 -14.93 12.99 7.79
N PHE A 172 -14.11 12.34 6.97
CA PHE A 172 -12.65 12.50 6.99
C PHE A 172 -12.23 13.91 6.54
N TRP A 173 -12.91 14.44 5.52
CA TRP A 173 -12.58 15.74 4.93
C TRP A 173 -13.26 16.93 5.61
N ALA A 174 -14.29 16.67 6.42
CA ALA A 174 -15.01 17.69 7.17
C ALA A 174 -14.40 17.97 8.56
N GLN A 175 -13.29 17.31 8.91
CA GLN A 175 -12.57 17.63 10.13
C GLN A 175 -11.76 18.92 9.93
N PRO A 176 -11.77 19.83 10.91
CA PRO A 176 -10.84 20.95 10.93
C PRO A 176 -9.43 20.39 11.14
N TRP A 177 -8.69 20.25 10.05
CA TRP A 177 -7.28 19.89 10.10
C TRP A 177 -6.56 20.98 10.90
N SER A 178 -6.03 20.63 12.07
CA SER A 178 -5.35 21.62 12.87
C SER A 178 -4.12 22.10 12.09
N GLY A 179 -4.02 23.42 11.92
CA GLY A 179 -2.86 24.08 11.31
C GLY A 179 -1.70 24.12 12.28
N GLY A 180 -1.31 22.95 12.81
CA GLY A 180 -0.17 22.81 13.70
C GLY A 180 1.02 23.56 13.12
N SER A 181 1.64 24.42 13.93
CA SER A 181 2.92 24.99 13.57
C SER A 181 3.98 23.92 13.74
N PHE A 182 5.06 23.95 12.97
CA PHE A 182 6.23 23.16 13.29
C PHE A 182 6.85 23.71 14.59
N SER A 183 6.31 23.33 15.74
CA SER A 183 7.02 23.40 17.01
C SER A 183 7.93 22.20 17.01
N ALA A 184 9.23 22.43 16.84
CA ALA A 184 10.20 21.36 16.85
C ALA A 184 10.87 21.37 18.21
N GLU A 185 10.19 20.87 19.24
CA GLU A 185 10.91 20.60 20.48
C GLU A 185 12.00 19.55 20.17
N PRO A 186 13.27 19.76 20.58
CA PRO A 186 14.38 18.83 20.28
C PRO A 186 14.07 17.37 20.63
N ALA A 187 13.18 17.17 21.61
CA ALA A 187 12.60 15.92 22.06
C ALA A 187 11.98 15.07 20.92
N HIS A 188 11.20 15.65 20.01
CA HIS A 188 10.41 14.89 19.03
C HIS A 188 11.16 14.61 17.72
N TRP A 189 12.37 15.16 17.55
CA TRP A 189 13.20 14.93 16.36
C TRP A 189 13.52 13.46 16.14
N ILE A 190 13.55 12.67 17.21
CA ILE A 190 13.89 11.24 17.13
C ILE A 190 12.83 10.45 16.36
N TRP A 191 11.56 10.78 16.55
CA TRP A 191 10.44 10.19 15.82
C TRP A 191 10.55 10.58 14.36
N LEU A 192 10.58 11.89 14.09
CA LEU A 192 10.63 12.46 12.74
C LEU A 192 11.78 11.92 11.89
N LEU A 193 12.91 11.54 12.51
CA LEU A 193 14.05 10.93 11.82
C LEU A 193 13.68 9.57 11.19
N ASP A 194 12.85 8.74 11.84
CA ASP A 194 12.37 7.47 11.29
C ASP A 194 11.54 7.72 10.02
N GLU A 195 10.55 8.62 10.07
CA GLU A 195 9.72 8.94 8.91
C GLU A 195 10.51 9.57 7.76
N LEU A 196 11.47 10.46 8.08
CA LEU A 196 12.33 11.06 7.06
C LEU A 196 13.18 10.01 6.33
N LEU A 197 13.75 9.05 7.08
CA LEU A 197 14.50 7.96 6.47
C LEU A 197 13.60 7.10 5.58
N LEU A 198 12.40 6.74 6.04
CA LEU A 198 11.43 6.00 5.24
C LEU A 198 11.02 6.76 3.97
N LEU A 199 10.82 8.07 4.05
CA LEU A 199 10.52 8.93 2.90
C LEU A 199 11.66 8.95 1.89
N ILE A 200 12.90 9.08 2.35
CA ILE A 200 14.09 9.03 1.48
C ILE A 200 14.15 7.68 0.77
N TRP A 201 13.94 6.57 1.49
CA TRP A 201 13.91 5.23 0.92
C TRP A 201 12.81 5.06 -0.11
N ALA A 202 11.59 5.53 0.18
CA ALA A 202 10.47 5.50 -0.76
C ALA A 202 10.80 6.28 -2.03
N LYS A 203 11.30 7.52 -1.90
CA LYS A 203 11.67 8.39 -3.03
C LYS A 203 12.72 7.72 -3.92
N LEU A 204 13.76 7.13 -3.32
CA LEU A 204 14.79 6.40 -4.07
C LEU A 204 14.23 5.18 -4.80
N GLY A 205 13.35 4.41 -4.15
CA GLY A 205 12.68 3.27 -4.78
C GLY A 205 11.87 3.66 -6.01
N TRP A 206 11.10 4.75 -5.92
CA TRP A 206 10.35 5.30 -7.05
C TRP A 206 11.24 5.88 -8.15
N LEU A 207 12.31 6.59 -7.81
CA LEU A 207 13.29 7.09 -8.79
C LEU A 207 13.91 5.93 -9.58
N HIS A 208 14.19 4.80 -8.92
CA HIS A 208 14.66 3.59 -9.58
C HIS A 208 13.64 3.00 -10.55
N LEU A 209 12.35 3.01 -10.20
CA LEU A 209 11.29 2.56 -11.11
C LEU A 209 11.18 3.47 -12.35
N LEU A 210 11.27 4.79 -12.16
CA LEU A 210 11.24 5.76 -13.26
C LEU A 210 12.41 5.58 -14.23
N ARG A 211 13.63 5.43 -13.72
CA ARG A 211 14.84 5.19 -14.53
C ARG A 211 14.77 3.89 -15.35
N ARG A 212 13.92 2.93 -14.96
CA ARG A 212 13.73 1.65 -15.67
C ARG A 212 12.66 1.70 -16.76
N GLY A 213 12.14 2.88 -17.09
CA GLY A 213 11.14 3.04 -18.15
C GLY A 213 9.71 2.73 -17.68
N ALA A 214 9.43 2.88 -16.38
CA ALA A 214 8.04 3.01 -15.94
C ALA A 214 7.44 4.27 -16.59
N SER A 215 6.72 4.09 -17.71
CA SER A 215 6.09 5.18 -18.43
C SER A 215 4.97 5.79 -17.55
N LEU A 216 5.26 6.92 -16.90
CA LEU A 216 4.26 7.71 -16.16
C LEU A 216 3.04 8.05 -17.04
N GLY A 217 3.25 8.26 -18.34
CA GLY A 217 2.19 8.54 -19.32
C GLY A 217 1.18 7.40 -19.55
N GLY A 218 1.46 6.17 -19.07
CA GLY A 218 0.52 5.05 -19.18
C GLY A 218 -0.68 5.13 -18.23
N GLY A 219 -0.56 5.86 -17.11
CA GLY A 219 -1.63 6.01 -16.11
C GLY A 219 -2.77 6.89 -16.61
N LEU A 220 -2.44 8.06 -17.18
CA LEU A 220 -3.43 8.99 -17.77
C LEU A 220 -4.19 8.39 -18.95
N ARG A 221 -3.53 7.59 -19.81
CA ARG A 221 -4.17 6.94 -20.96
C ARG A 221 -5.21 5.90 -20.55
N LEU A 222 -5.06 5.26 -19.38
CA LEU A 222 -6.06 4.34 -18.85
C LEU A 222 -7.26 5.08 -18.27
N GLY A 223 -7.07 6.20 -17.57
CA GLY A 223 -8.20 7.04 -17.12
C GLY A 223 -9.07 7.51 -18.29
N ALA A 224 -8.45 7.94 -19.39
CA ALA A 224 -9.15 8.31 -20.62
C ALA A 224 -9.87 7.13 -21.28
N ASN A 225 -9.22 5.95 -21.37
CA ASN A 225 -9.79 4.76 -21.99
C ASN A 225 -10.85 4.06 -21.12
N VAL A 226 -10.86 4.26 -19.80
CA VAL A 226 -11.91 3.75 -18.89
C VAL A 226 -13.18 4.59 -19.03
N PHE A 227 -13.06 5.90 -19.23
CA PHE A 227 -14.19 6.79 -19.46
C PHE A 227 -14.73 6.73 -20.91
N SER A 228 -13.90 6.44 -21.91
CA SER A 228 -14.37 6.21 -23.28
C SER A 228 -14.94 4.79 -23.44
N GLY A 229 -16.13 4.54 -22.87
CA GLY A 229 -16.80 3.23 -22.79
C GLY A 229 -17.00 2.44 -24.11
N GLY A 230 -16.50 2.92 -25.25
CA GLY A 230 -16.64 2.30 -26.58
C GLY A 230 -15.80 1.05 -26.84
N GLN A 231 -14.88 0.64 -25.97
CA GLN A 231 -14.08 -0.58 -26.17
C GLN A 231 -14.36 -1.71 -25.17
N VAL A 232 -15.35 -1.54 -24.28
CA VAL A 232 -15.68 -2.52 -23.24
C VAL A 232 -16.47 -3.72 -23.78
N PHE A 233 -17.17 -3.56 -24.92
CA PHE A 233 -18.09 -4.58 -25.45
C PHE A 233 -17.85 -5.05 -26.89
N SER A 234 -16.99 -4.37 -27.68
CA SER A 234 -16.73 -4.82 -29.05
C SER A 234 -15.58 -5.81 -29.08
N GLY A 235 -15.90 -7.07 -29.36
CA GLY A 235 -14.93 -8.10 -29.69
C GLY A 235 -14.01 -7.66 -30.83
N GLY A 236 -12.75 -8.11 -30.76
CA GLY A 236 -11.79 -7.97 -31.85
C GLY A 236 -10.79 -6.83 -31.69
N GLN A 237 -9.87 -6.94 -30.74
CA GLN A 237 -8.52 -6.43 -30.98
C GLN A 237 -7.52 -7.55 -30.78
N ALA A 238 -6.90 -7.93 -31.90
CA ALA A 238 -5.75 -8.81 -31.97
C ALA A 238 -4.65 -8.29 -31.04
N PHE A 239 -4.48 -8.95 -29.91
CA PHE A 239 -3.55 -8.59 -28.85
C PHE A 239 -2.16 -9.16 -29.16
N SER A 240 -1.53 -8.72 -30.25
CA SER A 240 -0.14 -9.05 -30.53
C SER A 240 0.79 -8.17 -29.69
N GLY A 241 1.50 -8.76 -28.73
CA GLY A 241 2.68 -8.16 -28.12
C GLY A 241 2.53 -7.70 -26.67
N ARG A 242 2.89 -8.60 -25.74
CA ARG A 242 3.06 -8.37 -24.28
C ARG A 242 1.77 -7.99 -23.53
N LYS A 243 1.18 -8.95 -22.80
CA LYS A 243 0.16 -8.72 -21.76
C LYS A 243 0.66 -7.69 -20.73
N ARG A 244 0.38 -6.40 -20.97
CA ARG A 244 0.63 -5.32 -20.00
C ARG A 244 -0.48 -5.35 -18.96
N ARG A 245 -0.10 -5.30 -17.68
CA ARG A 245 -1.04 -5.08 -16.58
C ARG A 245 -1.65 -3.68 -16.73
N ALA A 246 -2.96 -3.58 -16.50
CA ALA A 246 -3.67 -2.32 -16.36
C ALA A 246 -3.15 -1.53 -15.15
N LEU A 247 -2.89 -2.20 -14.03
CA LEU A 247 -2.18 -1.61 -12.88
C LEU A 247 -0.68 -1.52 -13.18
N ASN A 248 -0.31 -0.49 -13.92
CA ASN A 248 1.08 -0.10 -14.11
C ASN A 248 1.55 0.82 -12.96
N SER A 249 2.87 0.95 -12.78
CA SER A 249 3.42 1.80 -11.71
C SER A 249 3.00 3.27 -11.84
N GLY A 250 2.67 3.75 -13.05
CA GLY A 250 2.20 5.12 -13.26
C GLY A 250 0.79 5.35 -12.72
N LEU A 251 -0.13 4.41 -12.93
CA LEU A 251 -1.48 4.48 -12.37
C LEU A 251 -1.44 4.41 -10.85
N VAL A 252 -0.63 3.54 -10.27
CA VAL A 252 -0.48 3.47 -8.81
C VAL A 252 0.15 4.74 -8.25
N ALA A 253 1.14 5.33 -8.93
CA ALA A 253 1.68 6.64 -8.54
C ALA A 253 0.58 7.71 -8.55
N LEU A 254 -0.28 7.74 -9.57
CA LEU A 254 -1.39 8.67 -9.67
C LEU A 254 -2.43 8.45 -8.54
N LEU A 255 -2.76 7.20 -8.23
CA LEU A 255 -3.66 6.84 -7.14
C LEU A 255 -3.10 7.16 -5.75
N ILE A 256 -1.79 7.37 -5.62
CA ILE A 256 -1.14 7.81 -4.37
C ILE A 256 -1.01 9.33 -4.35
N VAL A 257 -0.52 9.94 -5.43
CA VAL A 257 -0.21 11.37 -5.49
C VAL A 257 -1.47 12.22 -5.45
N LEU A 258 -2.53 11.84 -6.17
CA LEU A 258 -3.76 12.65 -6.19
C LEU A 258 -4.40 12.81 -4.79
N PRO A 259 -4.62 11.73 -4.01
CA PRO A 259 -5.12 11.89 -2.65
C PRO A 259 -4.18 12.67 -1.73
N VAL A 260 -2.85 12.45 -1.85
CA VAL A 260 -1.88 13.22 -1.07
C VAL A 260 -2.01 14.71 -1.38
N VAL A 261 -2.10 15.08 -2.66
CA VAL A 261 -2.31 16.48 -3.08
C VAL A 261 -3.63 17.03 -2.53
N LEU A 262 -4.70 16.24 -2.50
CA LEU A 262 -5.97 16.66 -1.90
C LEU A 262 -5.82 16.92 -0.39
N ILE A 263 -5.14 16.04 0.36
CA ILE A 263 -4.87 16.21 1.79
C ILE A 263 -4.03 17.48 2.06
N LEU A 264 -2.97 17.68 1.26
CA LEU A 264 -2.14 18.88 1.34
C LEU A 264 -2.94 20.14 1.03
N TRP A 265 -3.80 20.11 0.01
CA TRP A 265 -4.66 21.24 -0.34
C TRP A 265 -5.59 21.60 0.82
N THR A 266 -6.23 20.61 1.44
CA THR A 266 -7.15 20.86 2.55
C THR A 266 -6.45 21.45 3.77
N GLY A 267 -5.20 21.06 4.03
CA GLY A 267 -4.39 21.61 5.12
C GLY A 267 -3.84 23.02 4.85
N LEU A 268 -3.58 23.38 3.58
CA LEU A 268 -2.90 24.63 3.22
C LEU A 268 -3.85 25.75 2.77
N VAL A 269 -4.92 25.41 2.05
CA VAL A 269 -5.81 26.39 1.40
C VAL A 269 -7.17 26.44 2.07
N GLY A 270 -7.71 25.28 2.43
CA GLY A 270 -9.01 25.17 3.08
C GLY A 270 -9.77 23.91 2.69
N GLU A 271 -10.81 23.62 3.46
CA GLU A 271 -11.56 22.36 3.37
C GLU A 271 -12.40 22.26 2.10
N LEU A 272 -12.35 21.09 1.45
CA LEU A 272 -13.16 20.74 0.28
C LEU A 272 -13.91 19.42 0.50
N PRO A 273 -14.78 19.32 1.52
CA PRO A 273 -15.30 18.03 1.99
C PRO A 273 -16.11 17.28 0.95
N ILE A 274 -16.84 18.00 0.09
CA ILE A 274 -17.63 17.40 -0.98
C ILE A 274 -16.71 17.00 -2.14
N VAL A 275 -15.92 17.93 -2.67
CA VAL A 275 -15.11 17.66 -3.88
C VAL A 275 -14.06 16.58 -3.62
N ALA A 276 -13.36 16.63 -2.49
CA ALA A 276 -12.30 15.67 -2.16
C ALA A 276 -12.86 14.25 -1.95
N SER A 277 -14.00 14.12 -1.25
CA SER A 277 -14.65 12.81 -1.08
C SER A 277 -15.11 12.22 -2.41
N TRP A 278 -15.75 13.01 -3.27
CA TRP A 278 -16.14 12.57 -4.62
C TRP A 278 -14.94 12.13 -5.47
N MET A 279 -13.86 12.92 -5.47
CA MET A 279 -12.63 12.57 -6.21
C MET A 279 -12.00 11.27 -5.72
N VAL A 280 -11.89 11.06 -4.41
CA VAL A 280 -11.36 9.81 -3.85
C VAL A 280 -12.25 8.62 -4.20
N ASN A 281 -13.58 8.74 -4.14
CA ASN A 281 -14.47 7.66 -4.54
C ASN A 281 -14.25 7.28 -6.01
N VAL A 282 -14.09 8.28 -6.90
CA VAL A 282 -13.72 8.00 -8.29
C VAL A 282 -12.37 7.26 -8.38
N LEU A 283 -11.36 7.64 -7.59
CA LEU A 283 -10.08 6.93 -7.56
C LEU A 283 -10.20 5.50 -7.02
N LEU A 284 -11.03 5.28 -6.01
CA LEU A 284 -11.31 3.96 -5.43
C LEU A 284 -12.02 3.06 -6.46
N ALA A 285 -13.02 3.57 -7.17
CA ALA A 285 -13.69 2.88 -8.26
C ALA A 285 -12.72 2.57 -9.41
N LEU A 286 -11.83 3.49 -9.78
CA LEU A 286 -10.80 3.26 -10.79
C LEU A 286 -9.82 2.14 -10.38
N LEU A 287 -9.44 2.08 -9.10
CA LEU A 287 -8.65 0.98 -8.56
C LEU A 287 -9.40 -0.35 -8.67
N ALA A 288 -10.68 -0.38 -8.29
CA ALA A 288 -11.55 -1.55 -8.37
C ALA A 288 -11.65 -2.10 -9.81
N ILE A 289 -11.93 -1.20 -10.76
CA ILE A 289 -12.02 -1.52 -12.20
C ILE A 289 -10.66 -2.01 -12.72
N GLY A 290 -9.56 -1.37 -12.31
CA GLY A 290 -8.20 -1.79 -12.66
C GLY A 290 -7.88 -3.22 -12.19
N LEU A 291 -8.29 -3.57 -10.97
CA LEU A 291 -8.14 -4.92 -10.40
C LEU A 291 -8.99 -5.97 -11.13
N ILE A 292 -10.26 -5.65 -11.44
CA ILE A 292 -11.16 -6.51 -12.21
C ILE A 292 -10.57 -6.78 -13.60
N ARG A 293 -10.12 -5.72 -14.28
CA ARG A 293 -9.48 -5.81 -15.61
C ARG A 293 -8.23 -6.66 -15.59
N ASP A 294 -7.35 -6.48 -14.60
CA ASP A 294 -6.16 -7.32 -14.45
C ASP A 294 -6.50 -8.78 -14.14
N GLY A 295 -7.50 -9.02 -13.30
CA GLY A 295 -8.02 -10.36 -13.02
C GLY A 295 -8.52 -11.06 -14.29
N LEU A 296 -9.24 -10.34 -15.15
CA LEU A 296 -9.74 -10.85 -16.44
C LEU A 296 -8.64 -11.03 -17.49
N ALA A 297 -7.71 -10.09 -17.61
CA ALA A 297 -6.63 -10.15 -18.59
C ALA A 297 -5.61 -11.26 -18.28
N LEU A 298 -5.31 -11.45 -16.99
CA LEU A 298 -4.33 -12.43 -16.52
C LEU A 298 -4.94 -13.77 -16.14
N GLY A 299 -6.27 -13.86 -15.99
CA GLY A 299 -6.96 -15.06 -15.51
C GLY A 299 -6.73 -15.32 -14.01
N LEU A 300 -6.36 -14.29 -13.25
CA LEU A 300 -6.08 -14.43 -11.82
C LEU A 300 -7.36 -14.15 -11.01
N ARG A 301 -7.95 -15.22 -10.48
CA ARG A 301 -9.11 -15.19 -9.59
C ARG A 301 -9.02 -14.18 -8.43
N PRO A 302 -7.92 -14.08 -7.66
CA PRO A 302 -7.91 -13.21 -6.48
C PRO A 302 -8.03 -11.73 -6.83
N TYR A 303 -7.44 -11.26 -7.93
CA TYR A 303 -7.53 -9.86 -8.34
C TYR A 303 -8.94 -9.48 -8.79
N PHE A 304 -9.60 -10.39 -9.53
CA PHE A 304 -10.99 -10.21 -9.96
C PHE A 304 -11.93 -10.09 -8.76
N TRP A 305 -11.90 -11.07 -7.85
CA TRP A 305 -12.78 -11.06 -6.68
C TRP A 305 -12.47 -9.92 -5.71
N PHE A 306 -11.19 -9.57 -5.54
CA PHE A 306 -10.82 -8.42 -4.71
C PHE A 306 -11.35 -7.11 -5.28
N GLY A 307 -11.22 -6.88 -6.58
CA GLY A 307 -11.78 -5.69 -7.23
C GLY A 307 -13.31 -5.65 -7.17
N MET A 308 -13.99 -6.79 -7.38
CA MET A 308 -15.45 -6.90 -7.23
C MET A 308 -15.89 -6.59 -5.79
N ALA A 309 -15.24 -7.20 -4.79
CA ALA A 309 -15.56 -6.97 -3.38
C ALA A 309 -15.38 -5.50 -2.99
N LEU A 310 -14.30 -4.86 -3.45
CA LEU A 310 -14.03 -3.45 -3.21
C LEU A 310 -15.14 -2.56 -3.81
N LEU A 311 -15.58 -2.83 -5.04
CA LEU A 311 -16.67 -2.11 -5.69
C LEU A 311 -18.00 -2.28 -4.94
N VAL A 312 -18.31 -3.52 -4.51
CA VAL A 312 -19.51 -3.79 -3.69
C VAL A 312 -19.44 -3.02 -2.38
N VAL A 313 -18.34 -3.11 -1.64
CA VAL A 313 -18.15 -2.38 -0.38
C VAL A 313 -18.33 -0.88 -0.59
N GLU A 314 -17.76 -0.32 -1.65
CA GLU A 314 -17.94 1.10 -2.00
C GLU A 314 -19.41 1.47 -2.21
N ILE A 315 -20.15 0.73 -3.06
CA ILE A 315 -21.58 0.98 -3.32
C ILE A 315 -22.40 0.88 -2.03
N LEU A 316 -22.17 -0.17 -1.24
CA LEU A 316 -22.94 -0.40 -0.02
C LEU A 316 -22.69 0.70 1.01
N THR A 317 -21.43 1.04 1.25
CA THR A 317 -21.04 2.10 2.19
C THR A 317 -21.67 3.43 1.78
N ARG A 318 -21.66 3.79 0.49
CA ARG A 318 -22.28 5.03 -0.01
C ARG A 318 -23.81 5.01 0.13
N THR A 319 -24.43 3.86 -0.08
CA THR A 319 -25.88 3.69 0.09
C THR A 319 -26.31 3.86 1.55
N PHE A 320 -25.43 3.54 2.51
CA PHE A 320 -25.68 3.76 3.93
C PHE A 320 -25.33 5.16 4.41
N GLU A 321 -24.28 5.78 3.86
CA GLU A 321 -23.85 7.14 4.26
C GLU A 321 -24.83 8.23 3.84
N TYR A 322 -25.49 8.07 2.69
CA TYR A 322 -26.50 9.00 2.23
C TYR A 322 -27.91 8.54 2.63
N ASP A 323 -28.77 9.48 3.03
CA ASP A 323 -30.17 9.24 3.41
C ASP A 323 -31.03 8.86 2.19
N ALA A 324 -30.75 7.68 1.64
CA ALA A 324 -31.58 7.04 0.64
C ALA A 324 -32.82 6.43 1.31
N GLY A 325 -33.99 6.60 0.69
CA GLY A 325 -35.22 5.92 1.10
C GLY A 325 -35.04 4.39 1.12
N LEU A 326 -35.77 3.70 2.00
CA LEU A 326 -35.64 2.25 2.21
C LEU A 326 -35.82 1.44 0.92
N THR A 327 -36.70 1.89 0.03
CA THR A 327 -36.96 1.28 -1.29
C THR A 327 -35.75 1.37 -2.22
N LEU A 328 -35.06 2.51 -2.24
CA LEU A 328 -33.85 2.69 -3.05
C LEU A 328 -32.71 1.80 -2.53
N LYS A 329 -32.53 1.71 -1.21
CA LYS A 329 -31.54 0.82 -0.59
C LYS A 329 -31.77 -0.62 -1.04
N ALA A 330 -32.99 -1.13 -0.91
CA ALA A 330 -33.35 -2.50 -1.32
C ALA A 330 -33.11 -2.75 -2.82
N LEU A 331 -33.45 -1.80 -3.68
CA LEU A 331 -33.21 -1.88 -5.12
C LEU A 331 -31.71 -1.92 -5.46
N VAL A 332 -30.91 -1.08 -4.81
CA VAL A 332 -29.45 -1.07 -5.01
C VAL A 332 -28.83 -2.40 -4.57
N PHE A 333 -29.27 -2.98 -3.44
CA PHE A 333 -28.83 -4.31 -3.02
C PHE A 333 -29.16 -5.39 -4.04
N ALA A 334 -30.39 -5.39 -4.57
CA ALA A 334 -30.82 -6.36 -5.58
C ALA A 334 -30.00 -6.25 -6.87
N LEU A 335 -29.82 -5.03 -7.39
CA LEU A 335 -29.03 -4.79 -8.61
C LEU A 335 -27.55 -5.15 -8.41
N CYS A 336 -26.97 -4.79 -7.27
CA CYS A 336 -25.59 -5.11 -6.94
C CYS A 336 -25.37 -6.63 -6.85
N GLY A 337 -26.28 -7.36 -6.20
CA GLY A 337 -26.24 -8.82 -6.12
C GLY A 337 -26.33 -9.49 -7.50
N LEU A 338 -27.27 -9.04 -8.35
CA LEU A 338 -27.42 -9.54 -9.72
C LEU A 338 -26.17 -9.25 -10.57
N ALA A 339 -25.60 -8.05 -10.46
CA ALA A 339 -24.40 -7.66 -11.19
C ALA A 339 -23.19 -8.54 -10.80
N VAL A 340 -23.01 -8.84 -9.50
CA VAL A 340 -21.94 -9.72 -9.02
C VAL A 340 -22.11 -11.15 -9.55
N LEU A 341 -23.35 -11.69 -9.53
CA LEU A 341 -23.64 -13.02 -10.07
C LEU A 341 -23.36 -13.10 -11.58
N ALA A 342 -23.84 -12.11 -12.34
CA ALA A 342 -23.61 -12.04 -13.77
C ALA A 342 -22.11 -11.94 -14.11
N ALA A 343 -21.38 -11.09 -13.39
CA ALA A 343 -19.93 -10.94 -13.55
C ALA A 343 -19.17 -12.23 -13.21
N GLY A 344 -19.57 -12.93 -12.15
CA GLY A 344 -18.97 -14.20 -11.74
C GLY A 344 -19.15 -15.31 -12.77
N VAL A 345 -20.38 -15.50 -13.27
CA VAL A 345 -20.68 -16.48 -14.33
C VAL A 345 -19.90 -16.16 -15.61
N TRP A 346 -19.84 -14.88 -15.97
CA TRP A 346 -19.08 -14.45 -17.14
C TRP A 346 -17.57 -14.69 -16.99
N PHE A 347 -17.00 -14.42 -15.82
CA PHE A 347 -15.59 -14.72 -15.51
C PHE A 347 -15.28 -16.21 -15.66
N GLU A 348 -16.12 -17.09 -15.12
CA GLU A 348 -15.91 -18.54 -15.23
C GLU A 348 -15.97 -19.04 -16.67
N ARG A 349 -16.89 -18.51 -17.48
CA ARG A 349 -16.98 -18.86 -18.92
C ARG A 349 -15.69 -18.49 -19.65
N GLN A 350 -15.18 -17.28 -19.41
CA GLN A 350 -13.91 -16.82 -20.02
C GLN A 350 -12.71 -17.64 -19.53
N TYR A 351 -12.69 -17.98 -18.24
CA TYR A 351 -11.63 -18.81 -17.67
C TYR A 351 -11.62 -20.22 -18.27
N LYS A 352 -12.78 -20.87 -18.38
CA LYS A 352 -12.93 -22.20 -19.00
C LYS A 352 -12.56 -22.17 -20.49
N ALA A 353 -13.03 -21.17 -21.25
CA ALA A 353 -12.69 -21.02 -22.66
C ALA A 353 -11.18 -20.92 -22.91
N ARG A 354 -10.44 -20.23 -22.02
CA ARG A 354 -8.98 -20.13 -22.10
C ARG A 354 -8.25 -21.40 -21.71
N LEU A 355 -8.78 -22.18 -20.78
CA LEU A 355 -8.21 -23.48 -20.42
C LEU A 355 -8.33 -24.50 -21.56
N VAL A 356 -9.39 -24.41 -22.36
CA VAL A 356 -9.58 -25.30 -23.53
C VAL A 356 -8.67 -24.88 -24.70
N ALA A 357 -8.33 -23.60 -24.81
CA ALA A 357 -7.50 -23.06 -25.88
C ALA A 357 -5.98 -23.15 -25.63
N ALA A 358 -5.55 -23.58 -24.44
CA ALA A 358 -4.16 -23.75 -24.03
C ALA A 358 -3.81 -25.22 -23.92
#